data_AF-A0A093GE17-F1
#
_entry.id   AF-A0A093GE17-F1
#
_cell.length_a   1.000
_cell.length_b   1.000
_cell.length_c   1.000
_cell.angle_alpha   90.00
_cell.angle_beta   90.00
_cell.angle_gamma   90.00
#
_symmetry.space_group_name_H-M   'P 1'
#
loop_
_entity.id
_entity.type
_entity.pdbx_description
1 polymer ?
#
loop_
_entity_poly.entity_id
_entity_poly.type
_entity_poly.pdbx_seq_one_letter_code
_entity_poly.pdbx_strand_id
1 'polypeptide(L)'
;LRQALQMQMRFDGLLGFPGGFVDRRYWSLEDGLNRVLGLGLGCVRLTEADYLCSHLTEGPHRVVAHFYARQLTLEELHTIEISAVHSRDHGLEVMGMVRVPLYTQKDRMGGLPNFLANSFVGTAKFQLLFALKILNMVPEEKLAEAV
;
A
#
# COMPACT_ATOMS: atom_id res chain seq x y z
N LEU A 1 11.25 15.65 1.91
CA LEU A 1 10.78 14.33 1.44
C LEU A 1 10.81 14.35 -0.08
N ARG A 2 11.52 13.44 -0.75
CA ARG A 2 11.54 13.42 -2.23
C ARG A 2 10.29 12.76 -2.79
N GLN A 3 9.80 11.72 -2.13
CA GLN A 3 8.56 11.00 -2.44
C GLN A 3 7.96 10.46 -1.14
N ALA A 4 6.66 10.25 -1.10
CA ALA A 4 5.95 9.63 0.01
C ALA A 4 5.07 8.50 -0.55
N LEU A 5 5.06 7.36 0.14
CA LEU A 5 4.24 6.20 -0.21
C LEU A 5 3.40 5.84 1.01
N GLN A 6 2.14 5.50 0.77
CA GLN A 6 1.15 5.28 1.82
C GLN A 6 0.87 3.79 2.05
N MET A 7 1.00 3.36 3.29
CA MET A 7 0.51 2.07 3.78
C MET A 7 -0.40 2.28 4.99
N GLN A 8 -0.96 1.21 5.53
CA GLN A 8 -1.80 1.22 6.71
C GLN A 8 -1.49 0.06 7.67
N MET A 9 -1.66 0.31 8.96
CA MET A 9 -1.76 -0.74 9.97
C MET A 9 -3.17 -1.34 9.90
N ARG A 10 -3.25 -2.67 9.79
CA ARG A 10 -4.51 -3.40 9.74
C ARG A 10 -4.94 -3.85 11.13
N PHE A 11 -6.20 -4.29 11.24
CA PHE A 11 -6.76 -4.86 12.48
C PHE A 11 -6.01 -6.11 13.00
N ASP A 12 -5.34 -6.85 12.12
CA ASP A 12 -4.55 -8.04 12.45
C ASP A 12 -3.11 -7.71 12.90
N GLY A 13 -2.79 -6.42 13.07
CA GLY A 13 -1.47 -5.96 13.52
C GLY A 13 -0.38 -6.02 12.45
N LEU A 14 -0.74 -6.21 11.18
CA LEU A 14 0.19 -6.27 10.05
C LEU A 14 0.11 -5.00 9.20
N LEU A 15 1.23 -4.62 8.59
CA LEU A 15 1.29 -3.56 7.59
C LEU A 15 0.78 -4.06 6.24
N GLY A 16 -0.05 -3.25 5.58
CA GLY A 16 -0.57 -3.54 4.24
C GLY A 16 -0.92 -2.29 3.46
N PHE A 17 -1.34 -2.47 2.21
CA PHE A 17 -1.90 -1.40 1.40
C PHE A 17 -3.40 -1.26 1.66
N PRO A 18 -3.98 -0.06 1.48
CA PRO A 18 -5.42 0.12 1.43
C PRO A 18 -6.05 -0.72 0.32
N GLY A 19 -7.19 -1.34 0.61
CA GLY A 19 -7.89 -2.24 -0.28
C GLY A 19 -8.35 -3.51 0.43
N GLY A 20 -8.78 -4.50 -0.34
CA GLY A 20 -9.31 -5.75 0.20
C GLY A 20 -9.78 -6.72 -0.88
N PHE A 21 -10.49 -7.76 -0.46
CA PHE A 21 -11.05 -8.74 -1.40
C PHE A 21 -12.16 -8.13 -2.25
N VAL A 22 -12.19 -8.52 -3.53
CA VAL A 22 -13.23 -8.14 -4.48
C VAL A 22 -14.04 -9.36 -4.88
N ASP A 23 -15.37 -9.30 -4.72
CA ASP A 23 -16.27 -10.33 -5.20
C ASP A 23 -16.58 -10.12 -6.69
N ARG A 24 -15.84 -10.83 -7.54
CA ARG A 24 -15.94 -10.78 -9.00
C ARG A 24 -17.27 -11.27 -9.58
N ARG A 25 -18.17 -11.83 -8.77
CA ARG A 25 -19.53 -12.20 -9.21
C ARG A 25 -20.43 -10.97 -9.35
N TYR A 26 -20.13 -9.90 -8.61
CA TYR A 26 -20.96 -8.70 -8.53
C TYR A 26 -20.26 -7.44 -9.04
N TRP A 27 -18.92 -7.39 -8.99
CA TRP A 27 -18.15 -6.18 -9.28
C TRP A 27 -16.99 -6.45 -10.24
N SER A 28 -16.65 -5.43 -11.03
CA SER A 28 -15.33 -5.34 -11.67
C SER A 28 -14.23 -5.20 -10.59
N LEU A 29 -12.96 -5.35 -10.98
CA LEU A 29 -11.85 -5.16 -10.04
C LEU A 29 -11.81 -3.72 -9.53
N GLU A 30 -11.96 -2.75 -10.42
CA GLU A 30 -11.92 -1.33 -10.13
C GLU A 30 -13.12 -0.90 -9.28
N ASP A 31 -14.34 -1.35 -9.59
CA ASP A 31 -15.53 -1.01 -8.79
C ASP A 31 -15.45 -1.61 -7.39
N GLY A 32 -15.00 -2.86 -7.28
CA GLY A 32 -14.79 -3.52 -6.00
C GLY A 32 -13.70 -2.85 -5.17
N LEU A 33 -12.57 -2.51 -5.79
CA LEU A 33 -11.47 -1.81 -5.13
C LEU A 33 -11.93 -0.42 -4.64
N ASN A 34 -12.56 0.38 -5.52
CA ASN A 34 -13.02 1.72 -5.18
C ASN A 34 -14.09 1.70 -4.07
N ARG A 35 -14.93 0.67 -4.01
CA ARG A 35 -15.85 0.48 -2.89
C ARG A 35 -15.10 0.31 -1.58
N VAL A 36 -14.07 -0.53 -1.53
CA VAL A 36 -13.29 -0.76 -0.30
C VAL A 36 -12.46 0.47 0.08
N LEU A 37 -11.81 1.11 -0.89
CA LEU A 37 -11.08 2.36 -0.66
C LEU A 37 -12.00 3.48 -0.14
N GLY A 38 -13.26 3.52 -0.60
CA GLY A 38 -14.27 4.45 -0.11
C GLY A 38 -14.57 4.31 1.38
N LEU A 39 -14.41 3.11 1.95
CA LEU A 39 -14.67 2.85 3.37
C LEU A 39 -13.47 3.23 4.27
N GLY A 40 -12.24 3.08 3.77
CA GLY A 40 -11.01 3.31 4.54
C GLY A 40 -10.23 4.60 4.24
N LEU A 41 -10.42 5.21 3.06
CA LEU A 41 -9.67 6.41 2.62
C LEU A 41 -10.58 7.59 2.22
N GLY A 42 -11.88 7.36 2.00
CA GLY A 42 -12.79 8.37 1.47
C GLY A 42 -12.74 8.47 -0.06
N CYS A 43 -12.69 9.68 -0.60
CA CYS A 43 -12.93 9.96 -2.03
C CYS A 43 -11.71 9.67 -2.95
N VAL A 44 -11.16 8.45 -2.91
CA VAL A 44 -10.17 7.98 -3.89
C VAL A 44 -10.86 7.13 -4.94
N ARG A 45 -10.62 7.41 -6.22
CA ARG A 45 -11.05 6.55 -7.32
C ARG A 45 -9.90 6.20 -8.24
N LEU A 46 -9.68 4.91 -8.40
CA LEU A 46 -8.71 4.30 -9.31
C LEU A 46 -9.43 3.73 -10.53
N THR A 47 -8.70 3.62 -11.64
CA THR A 47 -9.17 3.05 -12.90
C THR A 47 -8.19 1.98 -13.40
N GLU A 48 -8.52 1.33 -14.51
CA GLU A 48 -7.62 0.38 -15.19
C GLU A 48 -6.26 1.01 -15.54
N ALA A 49 -6.20 2.33 -15.75
CA ALA A 49 -4.95 3.04 -16.03
C ALA A 49 -3.97 3.04 -14.84
N ASP A 50 -4.48 2.76 -13.63
CA ASP A 50 -3.67 2.67 -12.41
C ASP A 50 -3.22 1.24 -12.11
N TYR A 51 -3.70 0.27 -12.88
CA TYR A 51 -3.35 -1.12 -12.67
C TYR A 51 -1.86 -1.34 -12.95
N LEU A 52 -1.18 -1.97 -12.00
CA LEU A 52 0.26 -2.17 -12.06
C LEU A 52 0.63 -3.63 -12.31
N CYS A 53 0.07 -4.56 -11.55
CA CYS A 53 0.41 -5.98 -11.66
C CYS A 53 -0.58 -6.90 -10.94
N SER A 54 -0.46 -8.20 -11.20
CA SER A 54 -1.15 -9.26 -10.46
C SER A 54 -0.15 -10.31 -10.02
N HIS A 55 -0.28 -10.78 -8.78
CA HIS A 55 0.58 -11.82 -8.23
C HIS A 55 -0.24 -12.93 -7.61
N LEU A 56 0.18 -14.18 -7.82
CA LEU A 56 -0.35 -15.31 -7.07
C LEU A 56 0.23 -15.25 -5.66
N THR A 57 -0.64 -15.31 -4.65
CA THR A 57 -0.19 -15.35 -3.26
C THR A 57 0.35 -16.73 -2.92
N GLU A 58 1.38 -16.78 -2.09
CA GLU A 58 1.83 -18.03 -1.49
C GLU A 58 0.85 -18.50 -0.39
N GLY A 59 0.77 -19.81 -0.18
CA GLY A 59 -0.03 -20.42 0.87
C GLY A 59 -1.14 -21.36 0.37
N PRO A 60 -1.93 -21.92 1.29
CA PRO A 60 -2.94 -22.93 0.96
C PRO A 60 -4.15 -22.35 0.21
N HIS A 61 -4.37 -21.05 0.30
CA HIS A 61 -5.49 -20.37 -0.35
C HIS A 61 -5.08 -19.84 -1.72
N ARG A 62 -5.95 -20.06 -2.72
CA ARG A 62 -5.74 -19.56 -4.08
C ARG A 62 -6.22 -18.12 -4.18
N VAL A 63 -5.33 -17.17 -3.88
CA VAL A 63 -5.60 -15.73 -4.00
C VAL A 63 -4.73 -15.13 -5.09
N VAL A 64 -5.31 -14.24 -5.90
CA VAL A 64 -4.59 -13.36 -6.84
C VAL A 64 -4.66 -11.95 -6.27
N ALA A 65 -3.51 -11.38 -5.97
CA ALA A 65 -3.39 -10.01 -5.47
C ALA A 65 -3.18 -9.05 -6.64
N HIS A 66 -4.24 -8.33 -7.00
CA HIS A 66 -4.19 -7.24 -7.98
C HIS A 66 -3.69 -5.96 -7.28
N PHE A 67 -2.75 -5.26 -7.90
CA PHE A 67 -2.10 -4.09 -7.31
C PHE A 67 -2.18 -2.89 -8.25
N TYR A 68 -2.53 -1.75 -7.68
CA TYR A 68 -2.73 -0.48 -8.38
C TYR A 68 -1.83 0.58 -7.76
N ALA A 69 -1.36 1.52 -8.58
CA ALA A 69 -0.55 2.64 -8.14
C ALA A 69 -0.97 3.92 -8.86
N ARG A 70 -1.19 4.99 -8.09
CA ARG A 70 -1.47 6.34 -8.59
C ARG A 70 -0.48 7.31 -7.97
N GLN A 71 0.21 8.06 -8.83
CA GLN A 71 1.01 9.19 -8.38
C GLN A 71 0.08 10.36 -8.03
N LEU A 72 0.29 10.94 -6.85
CA LEU A 72 -0.45 12.09 -6.34
C LEU A 72 0.53 13.21 -6.00
N THR A 73 0.01 14.43 -5.92
CA THR A 73 0.71 15.51 -5.23
C THR A 73 0.77 15.23 -3.72
N LEU A 74 1.69 15.90 -3.03
CA LEU A 74 1.81 15.74 -1.57
C LEU A 74 0.58 16.29 -0.84
N GLU A 75 -0.08 17.31 -1.39
CA GLU A 75 -1.30 17.89 -0.84
C GLU A 75 -2.47 16.91 -0.94
N GLU A 76 -2.69 16.31 -2.13
CA GLU A 76 -3.71 15.27 -2.31
C GLU A 76 -3.47 14.07 -1.40
N LEU A 77 -2.21 13.61 -1.27
CA LEU A 77 -1.87 12.52 -0.36
C LEU A 77 -2.22 12.89 1.09
N HIS A 78 -1.95 14.13 1.49
CA HIS A 78 -2.30 14.61 2.83
C HIS A 78 -3.82 14.72 3.05
N THR A 79 -4.58 15.16 2.03
CA THR A 79 -6.05 15.14 2.08
C THR A 79 -6.60 13.73 2.28
N ILE A 80 -5.97 12.71 1.66
CA ILE A 80 -6.33 11.31 1.87
C ILE A 80 -6.05 10.89 3.31
N GLU A 81 -4.90 11.25 3.88
CA GLU A 81 -4.59 10.93 5.28
C GLU A 81 -5.60 11.56 6.26
N ILE A 82 -5.98 12.82 6.03
CA ILE A 82 -7.02 13.48 6.83
C ILE A 82 -8.35 12.73 6.69
N SER A 83 -8.73 12.37 5.46
CA SER A 83 -9.98 11.66 5.20
C SER A 83 -10.00 10.27 5.83
N ALA A 84 -8.88 9.56 5.82
CA ALA A 84 -8.75 8.21 6.36
C ALA A 84 -9.03 8.16 7.87
N VAL A 85 -8.64 9.17 8.65
CA VAL A 85 -8.92 9.24 10.10
C VAL A 85 -10.41 9.43 10.40
N HIS A 86 -11.16 10.02 9.47
CA HIS A 86 -12.61 10.20 9.57
C HIS A 86 -13.41 9.12 8.83
N SER A 87 -12.72 8.12 8.28
CA SER A 87 -13.33 7.07 7.47
C SER A 87 -14.10 6.07 8.35
N ARG A 88 -14.96 5.28 7.71
CA ARG A 88 -15.81 4.31 8.42
C ARG A 88 -14.99 3.18 9.06
N ASP A 89 -13.90 2.78 8.41
CA ASP A 89 -13.10 1.63 8.84
C ASP A 89 -11.99 2.02 9.82
N HIS A 90 -11.82 3.32 10.11
CA HIS A 90 -10.87 3.79 11.10
C HIS A 90 -11.21 3.27 12.50
N GLY A 91 -10.24 2.60 13.14
CA GLY A 91 -10.42 1.94 14.43
C GLY A 91 -11.15 0.59 14.37
N LEU A 92 -11.53 0.12 13.17
CA LEU A 92 -12.14 -1.19 12.94
C LEU A 92 -11.20 -2.08 12.12
N GLU A 93 -11.23 -1.97 10.79
CA GLU A 93 -10.36 -2.75 9.91
C GLU A 93 -9.00 -2.07 9.70
N VAL A 94 -8.95 -0.74 9.89
CA VAL A 94 -7.77 0.10 9.69
C VAL A 94 -7.40 0.83 10.98
N MET A 95 -6.21 0.54 11.50
CA MET A 95 -5.71 1.10 12.77
C MET A 95 -4.93 2.39 12.60
N GLY A 96 -4.57 2.75 11.36
CA GLY A 96 -3.91 4.03 11.07
C GLY A 96 -3.07 4.00 9.81
N MET A 97 -2.95 5.16 9.19
CA MET A 97 -2.15 5.39 7.99
C MET A 97 -0.68 5.62 8.35
N VAL A 98 0.25 5.02 7.61
CA VAL A 98 1.70 5.21 7.79
C VAL A 98 2.38 5.56 6.47
N ARG A 99 3.21 6.60 6.48
CA ARG A 99 4.09 6.92 5.34
C ARG A 99 5.34 6.05 5.40
N VAL A 100 5.72 5.46 4.27
CA VAL A 100 6.95 4.65 4.15
C VAL A 100 8.17 5.56 4.09
N PRO A 101 9.15 5.43 5.01
CA PRO A 101 10.36 6.22 4.99
C PRO A 101 11.33 5.68 3.92
N LEU A 102 11.38 6.28 2.73
CA LEU A 102 12.24 5.82 1.62
C LEU A 102 13.72 6.21 1.74
N TYR A 103 14.11 6.84 2.85
CA TYR A 103 15.51 7.19 3.11
C TYR A 103 16.20 6.08 3.90
N THR A 104 17.53 6.07 3.87
CA THR A 104 18.36 5.27 4.77
C THR A 104 19.29 6.21 5.52
N GLN A 105 19.29 6.13 6.85
CA GLN A 105 20.14 6.94 7.71
C GLN A 105 21.61 6.47 7.65
N LYS A 106 22.53 7.25 8.22
CA LYS A 106 23.98 6.96 8.18
C LYS A 106 24.36 5.66 8.91
N ASP A 107 23.53 5.22 9.84
CA ASP A 107 23.67 3.94 10.55
C ASP A 107 23.30 2.72 9.68
N ARG A 108 22.86 2.96 8.44
CA ARG A 108 22.40 1.95 7.47
C ARG A 108 21.13 1.20 7.87
N MET A 109 20.51 1.53 9.01
CA MET A 109 19.34 0.84 9.54
C MET A 109 18.11 1.75 9.59
N GLY A 110 18.28 3.00 10.01
CA GLY A 110 17.18 3.94 10.16
C GLY A 110 16.49 4.28 8.84
N GLY A 111 15.16 4.30 8.82
CA GLY A 111 14.36 4.56 7.63
C GLY A 111 13.83 3.28 6.98
N LEU A 112 14.05 3.13 5.67
CA LEU A 112 13.50 2.02 4.88
C LEU A 112 13.87 0.64 5.43
N PRO A 113 15.13 0.35 5.83
CA PRO A 113 15.48 -0.98 6.34
C PRO A 113 14.70 -1.36 7.60
N ASN A 114 14.68 -0.49 8.62
CA ASN A 114 13.86 -0.71 9.82
C ASN A 114 12.36 -0.79 9.51
N PHE A 115 11.87 -0.04 8.52
CA PHE A 115 10.48 -0.17 8.09
C PHE A 115 10.19 -1.56 7.48
N LEU A 116 11.08 -2.06 6.62
CA LEU A 116 10.97 -3.38 5.99
C LEU A 116 11.14 -4.54 6.98
N ALA A 117 11.71 -4.30 8.16
CA ALA A 117 11.80 -5.27 9.25
C ALA A 117 10.47 -5.47 10.03
N ASN A 118 9.44 -4.66 9.78
CA ASN A 118 8.11 -4.87 10.37
C ASN A 118 7.40 -6.09 9.78
N SER A 119 6.28 -6.47 10.39
CA SER A 119 5.40 -7.54 9.90
C SER A 119 4.45 -7.01 8.84
N PHE A 120 4.39 -7.69 7.69
CA PHE A 120 3.54 -7.32 6.56
C PHE A 120 2.52 -8.42 6.25
N VAL A 121 1.34 -8.03 5.76
CA VAL A 121 0.30 -8.98 5.36
C VAL A 121 0.62 -9.58 3.99
N GLY A 122 0.54 -10.90 3.87
CA GLY A 122 0.62 -11.63 2.60
C GLY A 122 1.71 -11.11 1.66
N THR A 123 1.31 -10.64 0.47
CA THR A 123 2.21 -10.14 -0.57
C THR A 123 2.55 -8.65 -0.46
N ALA A 124 2.11 -7.93 0.59
CA ALA A 124 2.24 -6.48 0.67
C ALA A 124 3.71 -6.00 0.68
N LYS A 125 4.61 -6.69 1.41
CA LYS A 125 6.04 -6.37 1.38
C LYS A 125 6.64 -6.56 -0.01
N PHE A 126 6.28 -7.64 -0.69
CA PHE A 126 6.72 -7.90 -2.06
C PHE A 126 6.20 -6.83 -3.03
N GLN A 127 4.91 -6.50 -2.97
CA GLN A 127 4.30 -5.45 -3.80
C GLN A 127 4.94 -4.08 -3.55
N LEU A 128 5.28 -3.76 -2.31
CA LEU A 128 6.03 -2.55 -1.97
C LEU A 128 7.39 -2.53 -2.68
N LEU A 129 8.21 -3.57 -2.50
CA LEU A 129 9.54 -3.64 -3.12
C LEU A 129 9.46 -3.61 -4.66
N PHE A 130 8.50 -4.35 -5.22
CA PHE A 130 8.23 -4.35 -6.66
C PHE A 130 7.90 -2.93 -7.17
N ALA A 131 6.93 -2.26 -6.54
CA ALA A 131 6.50 -0.92 -6.93
C ALA A 131 7.63 0.11 -6.80
N LEU A 132 8.41 0.07 -5.72
CA LEU A 132 9.54 0.99 -5.52
C LEU A 132 10.56 0.86 -6.65
N LYS A 133 10.82 -0.37 -7.12
CA LYS A 133 11.71 -0.65 -8.26
C LYS A 133 11.10 -0.17 -9.57
N ILE A 134 9.90 -0.65 -9.94
CA ILE A 134 9.37 -0.42 -11.29
C ILE A 134 8.88 1.01 -11.53
N LEU A 135 8.49 1.73 -10.46
CA LEU A 135 8.15 3.15 -10.52
C LEU A 135 9.38 4.06 -10.35
N ASN A 136 10.59 3.47 -10.31
CA ASN A 136 11.87 4.18 -10.16
C ASN A 136 11.89 5.13 -8.94
N MET A 137 11.25 4.72 -7.84
CA MET A 137 11.19 5.52 -6.61
C MET A 137 12.47 5.39 -5.78
N VAL A 138 13.09 4.20 -5.83
CA VAL A 138 14.36 3.91 -5.16
C VAL A 138 15.24 3.12 -6.14
N PRO A 139 16.52 3.49 -6.30
CA PRO A 139 17.47 2.72 -7.11
C PRO A 139 17.55 1.26 -6.64
N GLU A 140 17.70 0.33 -7.59
CA GLU A 140 17.69 -1.11 -7.30
C GLU A 140 18.79 -1.52 -6.32
N GLU A 141 19.98 -0.91 -6.42
CA GLU A 141 21.09 -1.18 -5.52
C GLU A 141 20.74 -0.80 -4.08
N LYS A 142 20.05 0.33 -3.89
CA LYS A 142 19.60 0.80 -2.57
C LYS A 142 18.45 -0.04 -2.01
N LEU A 143 17.60 -0.59 -2.87
CA LEU A 143 16.57 -1.54 -2.45
C LEU A 143 17.22 -2.84 -1.98
N ALA A 144 18.22 -3.36 -2.71
CA ALA A 144 18.94 -4.56 -2.33
C ALA A 144 19.68 -4.41 -0.99
N GLU A 145 20.24 -3.23 -0.70
CA GLU A 145 20.88 -2.92 0.59
C GLU A 145 19.90 -2.83 1.77
N ALA A 146 18.61 -2.56 1.51
CA ALA A 146 17.61 -2.32 2.55
C ALA A 146 16.81 -3.57 2.96
N VAL A 147 16.94 -4.68 2.23
CA VAL A 147 16.18 -5.93 2.41
C VAL A 147 16.93 -6.93 3.28
#